data_AF-A0A0C1I6S9-F1
#
_entry.id   AF-A0A0C1I6S9-F1
#
_cell.length_a   1.000
_cell.length_b   1.000
_cell.length_c   1.000
_cell.angle_alpha   90.00
_cell.angle_beta   90.00
_cell.angle_gamma   90.00
#
_symmetry.space_group_name_H-M   'P 1'
#
loop_
_entity.id
_entity.type
_entity.pdbx_description
1 polymer ?
#
loop_
_entity_poly.entity_id
_entity_poly.type
_entity_poly.pdbx_seq_one_letter_code
_entity_poly.pdbx_strand_id
1 'polypeptide(L)'
;TLTSTTDVVICASQLPYSWNGETYTTTGTYERTFVSAAGCDSIATLNLVVNETLTSTTDVVICASQLPYSWNGETFTTTGTYERTFVSAAGCDSIATLNLVVNETLTSTTDVVICASQLPYSWNGETFTTTGTYERTFVSAAGCDSIATLNLVVNETLT
;
A
#
# COMPACT_ATOMS: atom_id res chain seq x y z
N THR A 1 8.96 -50.19 -26.78
CA THR A 1 8.10 -49.00 -26.61
C THR A 1 9.00 -47.78 -26.48
N LEU A 2 8.73 -46.75 -27.28
CA LEU A 2 9.52 -45.50 -27.23
C LEU A 2 8.93 -44.58 -26.15
N THR A 3 9.76 -43.99 -25.30
CA THR A 3 9.32 -43.04 -24.28
C THR A 3 9.86 -41.65 -24.54
N SER A 4 9.07 -40.61 -24.27
CA SER A 4 9.49 -39.21 -24.32
C SER A 4 8.93 -38.46 -23.12
N THR A 5 9.70 -37.50 -22.60
CA THR A 5 9.29 -36.65 -21.48
C THR A 5 9.36 -35.18 -21.90
N THR A 6 8.33 -34.41 -21.54
CA THR A 6 8.26 -32.96 -21.69
C THR A 6 8.08 -32.34 -20.32
N ASP A 7 9.00 -31.47 -19.91
CA ASP A 7 8.89 -30.70 -18.67
C ASP A 7 8.47 -29.27 -19.00
N VAL A 8 7.39 -28.80 -18.38
CA VAL A 8 6.80 -27.48 -18.66
C VAL A 8 6.50 -26.79 -17.34
N VAL A 9 6.94 -25.54 -17.23
CA VAL A 9 6.56 -24.63 -16.14
C VAL A 9 5.79 -23.47 -16.76
N ILE A 10 4.59 -23.21 -16.26
CA ILE A 10 3.75 -22.07 -16.65
C ILE A 10 3.20 -21.36 -15.41
N CYS A 11 2.57 -20.22 -15.64
CA CYS A 11 1.86 -19.48 -14.62
C CYS A 11 0.37 -19.78 -14.67
N ALA A 12 -0.33 -19.61 -13.55
CA ALA A 12 -1.77 -19.82 -13.47
C ALA A 12 -2.55 -19.01 -14.52
N SER A 13 -2.07 -17.80 -14.86
CA SER A 13 -2.64 -16.94 -15.91
C SER A 13 -2.53 -17.52 -17.34
N GLN A 14 -1.68 -18.53 -17.54
CA GLN A 14 -1.47 -19.20 -18.83
C GLN A 14 -2.27 -20.50 -18.94
N LEU A 15 -3.06 -20.85 -17.92
CA LEU A 15 -3.99 -21.96 -18.00
C LEU A 15 -5.21 -21.62 -18.87
N PRO A 16 -5.81 -22.62 -19.54
CA PRO A 16 -5.41 -24.04 -19.56
C PRO A 16 -4.22 -24.33 -20.49
N TYR A 17 -3.37 -25.30 -20.12
CA TYR A 17 -2.26 -25.76 -20.96
C TYR A 17 -2.72 -26.84 -21.92
N SER A 18 -2.52 -26.64 -23.22
CA SER A 18 -2.82 -27.66 -24.23
C SER A 18 -1.57 -28.47 -24.56
N TRP A 19 -1.63 -29.78 -24.36
CA TRP A 19 -0.57 -30.69 -24.76
C TRP A 19 -1.18 -31.89 -25.42
N ASN A 20 -0.67 -32.22 -26.61
CA ASN A 20 -1.06 -33.44 -27.30
C ASN A 20 -2.58 -33.54 -27.61
N GLY A 21 -3.30 -32.42 -27.69
CA GLY A 21 -4.74 -32.40 -27.99
C GLY A 21 -5.64 -32.58 -26.75
N GLU A 22 -5.07 -32.68 -25.56
CA GLU A 22 -5.77 -32.56 -24.27
C GLU A 22 -5.45 -31.22 -23.60
N THR A 23 -6.30 -30.81 -22.66
CA THR A 23 -6.12 -29.58 -21.87
C THR A 23 -5.95 -29.92 -20.40
N TYR A 24 -4.99 -29.25 -19.76
CA TYR A 24 -4.64 -29.46 -18.36
C TYR A 24 -4.79 -28.13 -17.60
N THR A 25 -5.42 -28.20 -16.44
CA THR A 25 -5.76 -27.04 -15.60
C THR A 25 -5.02 -27.01 -14.26
N THR A 26 -4.17 -28.00 -13.99
CA THR A 26 -3.48 -28.16 -12.71
C THR A 26 -2.07 -28.71 -12.92
N THR A 27 -1.20 -28.53 -11.92
CA THR A 27 0.11 -29.18 -11.85
C THR A 27 -0.05 -30.70 -11.79
N GLY A 28 0.78 -31.43 -12.54
CA GLY A 28 0.76 -32.89 -12.52
C GLY A 28 1.69 -33.56 -13.52
N THR A 29 1.79 -34.88 -13.41
CA THR A 29 2.42 -35.73 -14.42
C THR A 29 1.32 -36.45 -15.20
N TYR A 30 1.32 -36.27 -16.52
CA TYR A 30 0.31 -36.82 -17.42
C TYR A 30 0.97 -37.71 -18.47
N GLU A 31 0.39 -38.87 -18.75
CA GLU A 31 0.91 -39.80 -19.75
C GLU A 31 -0.07 -39.98 -20.91
N ARG A 32 0.47 -40.08 -22.12
CA ARG A 32 -0.29 -40.42 -23.32
C ARG A 32 0.38 -41.54 -24.08
N THR A 33 -0.36 -42.61 -24.31
CA THR A 33 0.09 -43.73 -25.13
C THR A 33 -0.37 -43.56 -26.57
N PHE A 34 0.53 -43.73 -27.52
CA PHE A 34 0.25 -43.78 -28.94
C PHE A 34 0.45 -45.20 -29.44
N VAL A 35 -0.63 -45.79 -29.93
CA VAL A 35 -0.63 -47.16 -30.44
C VAL A 35 -0.40 -47.14 -31.95
N SER A 36 0.55 -47.93 -32.44
CA SER A 36 0.79 -48.07 -33.87
C SER A 36 0.24 -49.41 -34.38
N ALA A 37 -0.31 -49.41 -35.60
CA ALA A 37 -0.78 -50.63 -36.24
C ALA A 37 0.34 -51.68 -36.48
N ALA A 38 1.61 -51.26 -36.41
CA ALA A 38 2.79 -52.11 -36.55
C ALA A 38 3.32 -52.66 -35.20
N GLY A 39 2.68 -52.34 -34.07
CA GLY A 39 3.05 -52.82 -32.72
C GLY A 39 4.22 -52.06 -32.07
N CYS A 40 4.74 -51.02 -32.69
CA CYS A 40 5.74 -50.12 -32.12
C CYS A 40 5.07 -48.95 -31.40
N ASP A 41 4.50 -49.22 -30.23
CA ASP A 41 3.81 -48.19 -29.44
C ASP A 41 4.79 -47.23 -28.74
N SER A 42 4.33 -46.02 -28.45
CA SER A 42 5.09 -45.01 -27.70
C SER A 42 4.30 -44.42 -26.54
N ILE A 43 5.00 -43.96 -25.50
CA ILE A 43 4.43 -43.26 -24.34
C ILE A 43 5.10 -41.89 -24.28
N ALA A 44 4.29 -40.84 -24.26
CA ALA A 44 4.75 -39.50 -23.94
C ALA A 44 4.31 -39.14 -22.52
N THR A 45 5.20 -38.52 -21.76
CA THR A 45 4.96 -38.03 -20.40
C THR A 45 5.11 -36.51 -20.39
N LEU A 46 4.15 -35.80 -19.82
CA LEU A 46 4.21 -34.38 -19.52
C LEU A 46 4.36 -34.21 -18.01
N ASN A 47 5.38 -33.50 -17.56
CA ASN A 47 5.44 -32.95 -16.21
C ASN A 47 5.10 -31.46 -16.30
N LEU A 48 3.89 -31.09 -15.86
CA LEU A 48 3.40 -29.71 -15.85
C LEU A 48 3.48 -29.14 -14.43
N VAL A 49 4.19 -28.04 -14.27
CA VAL A 49 4.20 -27.23 -13.05
C VAL A 49 3.51 -25.90 -13.34
N VAL A 50 2.47 -25.59 -12.56
CA VAL A 50 1.75 -24.32 -12.57
C VAL A 50 2.16 -23.52 -11.34
N ASN A 51 2.75 -22.35 -11.55
CA ASN A 51 3.08 -21.40 -10.51
C ASN A 51 1.96 -20.37 -10.37
N GLU A 52 1.49 -20.17 -9.14
CA GLU A 52 0.49 -19.16 -8.82
C GLU A 52 1.06 -17.74 -8.88
N THR A 53 0.22 -16.77 -9.20
CA THR A 53 0.54 -15.35 -9.01
C THR A 53 0.68 -15.07 -7.52
N LEU A 54 1.85 -14.59 -7.11
CA LEU A 54 2.07 -14.19 -5.72
C LEU A 54 1.47 -12.82 -5.47
N THR A 55 0.65 -12.67 -4.43
CA THR A 55 0.10 -11.38 -4.01
C THR A 55 0.56 -11.01 -2.61
N SER A 56 0.71 -9.71 -2.36
CA SER A 56 1.02 -9.19 -1.02
C SER A 56 0.33 -7.84 -0.79
N THR A 57 -0.02 -7.56 0.46
CA THR A 57 -0.65 -6.29 0.85
C THR A 57 0.14 -5.67 1.98
N THR A 58 0.40 -4.36 1.87
CA THR A 58 1.01 -3.52 2.89
C THR A 58 0.01 -2.44 3.29
N ASP A 59 -0.42 -2.41 4.55
CA ASP A 59 -1.29 -1.36 5.08
C ASP A 59 -0.45 -0.38 5.90
N VAL A 60 -0.54 0.91 5.55
CA VAL A 60 0.29 1.97 6.14
C VAL A 60 -0.59 3.16 6.49
N VAL A 61 -0.46 3.63 7.73
CA VAL A 61 -1.04 4.89 8.19
C VAL A 61 0.10 5.84 8.55
N ILE A 62 0.10 7.04 7.98
CA ILE A 62 1.07 8.09 8.27
C ILE A 62 0.38 9.43 8.48
N CYS A 63 1.12 10.41 8.97
CA CYS A 63 0.68 11.80 9.06
C CYS A 63 1.13 12.59 7.82
N ALA A 64 0.42 13.67 7.50
CA ALA A 64 0.78 14.55 6.38
C ALA A 64 2.22 15.09 6.47
N SER A 65 2.74 15.29 7.68
CA SER A 65 4.13 15.69 7.93
C SER A 65 5.19 14.63 7.55
N GLN A 66 4.78 13.38 7.35
CA GLN A 66 5.64 12.27 6.93
C GLN A 66 5.64 12.06 5.42
N LEU A 67 4.89 12.88 4.67
CA LEU A 67 4.94 12.86 3.22
C LEU A 67 6.24 13.50 2.71
N PRO A 68 6.76 13.01 1.56
CA PRO A 68 6.18 11.93 0.76
C PRO A 68 6.56 10.53 1.27
N TYR A 69 5.68 9.54 1.06
CA TYR A 69 5.92 8.14 1.45
C TYR A 69 6.56 7.36 0.31
N SER A 70 7.69 6.70 0.56
CA SER A 70 8.34 5.83 -0.42
C SER A 70 8.00 4.37 -0.17
N TRP A 71 7.51 3.69 -1.20
CA TRP A 71 7.23 2.26 -1.18
C TRP A 71 7.63 1.64 -2.50
N ASN A 72 8.43 0.57 -2.44
CA ASN A 72 8.86 -0.15 -3.64
C ASN A 72 9.57 0.73 -4.69
N GLY A 73 10.27 1.78 -4.27
CA GLY A 73 10.99 2.68 -5.19
C GLY A 73 10.10 3.70 -5.92
N GLU A 74 8.80 3.74 -5.60
CA GLU A 74 7.88 4.80 -5.98
C GLU A 74 7.56 5.69 -4.78
N THR A 75 7.08 6.90 -5.05
CA THR A 75 6.85 7.94 -4.06
C THR A 75 5.41 8.42 -4.14
N PHE A 76 4.72 8.42 -3.00
CA PHE A 76 3.29 8.71 -2.88
C PHE A 76 3.07 9.94 -2.00
N THR A 77 2.15 10.81 -2.42
CA THR A 77 1.86 12.11 -1.78
C THR A 77 0.43 12.21 -1.25
N THR A 78 -0.38 11.17 -1.42
CA THR A 78 -1.80 11.18 -1.06
C THR A 78 -2.24 9.82 -0.55
N THR A 79 -3.35 9.78 0.18
CA THR A 79 -4.05 8.55 0.54
C THR A 79 -4.49 7.81 -0.73
N GLY A 80 -4.36 6.49 -0.74
CA GLY A 80 -4.80 5.67 -1.87
C GLY A 80 -4.41 4.21 -1.77
N THR A 81 -4.91 3.43 -2.72
CA THR A 81 -4.48 2.06 -2.96
C THR A 81 -3.62 2.05 -4.23
N TYR A 82 -2.41 1.53 -4.12
CA TYR A 82 -1.42 1.50 -5.19
C TYR A 82 -0.96 0.07 -5.44
N GLU A 83 -0.80 -0.31 -6.71
CA GLU A 83 -0.36 -1.65 -7.09
C GLU A 83 0.96 -1.57 -7.84
N ARG A 84 1.82 -2.55 -7.59
CA ARG A 84 3.06 -2.76 -8.34
C ARG A 84 3.18 -4.21 -8.76
N THR A 85 3.32 -4.42 -10.06
CA THR A 85 3.63 -5.73 -10.63
C THR A 85 5.14 -5.91 -10.74
N PHE A 86 5.65 -7.00 -10.18
CA PHE A 86 7.02 -7.45 -10.37
C PHE A 86 7.05 -8.57 -11.39
N VAL A 87 7.68 -8.29 -12.52
CA VAL A 87 7.76 -9.23 -13.63
C VAL A 87 8.88 -10.23 -13.39
N SER A 88 8.56 -11.52 -13.42
CA SER A 88 9.60 -12.56 -13.34
C SER A 88 9.99 -13.04 -14.73
N ALA A 89 11.25 -13.47 -14.91
CA ALA A 89 11.72 -14.01 -16.18
C ALA A 89 10.95 -15.29 -16.61
N ALA A 90 10.29 -15.95 -15.67
CA ALA A 90 9.43 -17.10 -15.90
C ALA A 90 7.97 -16.73 -16.24
N GLY A 91 7.63 -15.43 -16.25
CA GLY A 91 6.29 -14.91 -16.56
C GLY A 91 5.29 -14.98 -15.40
N CYS A 92 5.70 -15.51 -14.24
CA CYS A 92 4.84 -15.66 -13.09
C CYS A 92 5.05 -14.45 -12.21
N ASP A 93 4.39 -13.38 -12.63
CA ASP A 93 4.54 -12.08 -12.03
C ASP A 93 3.89 -12.07 -10.64
N SER A 94 4.38 -11.19 -9.76
CA SER A 94 3.77 -10.97 -8.46
C SER A 94 3.19 -9.57 -8.37
N ILE A 95 2.07 -9.42 -7.67
CA ILE A 95 1.41 -8.13 -7.46
C ILE A 95 1.55 -7.75 -5.99
N ALA A 96 2.19 -6.62 -5.71
CA ALA A 96 2.16 -6.00 -4.39
C ALA A 96 1.15 -4.86 -4.38
N THR A 97 0.40 -4.75 -3.29
CA THR A 97 -0.60 -3.70 -3.07
C THR A 97 -0.22 -2.91 -1.82
N LEU A 98 -0.22 -1.58 -1.91
CA LEU A 98 -0.09 -0.65 -0.80
C LEU A 98 -1.44 0.01 -0.55
N ASN A 99 -1.96 -0.07 0.67
CA ASN A 99 -3.04 0.78 1.16
C ASN A 99 -2.43 1.85 2.06
N LEU A 100 -2.35 3.08 1.56
CA LEU A 100 -1.79 4.23 2.27
C LEU A 100 -2.91 5.13 2.77
N VAL A 101 -2.95 5.36 4.08
CA VAL A 101 -3.80 6.36 4.73
C VAL A 101 -2.94 7.48 5.26
N VAL A 102 -3.20 8.70 4.80
CA VAL A 102 -2.57 9.93 5.27
C VAL A 102 -3.57 10.68 6.15
N ASN A 103 -3.20 10.85 7.42
CA ASN A 103 -3.94 11.67 8.38
C ASN A 103 -3.43 13.11 8.32
N GLU A 104 -4.33 14.04 8.04
CA GLU A 104 -4.02 15.47 8.00
C GLU A 104 -3.71 16.02 9.40
N THR A 105 -2.83 17.02 9.44
CA THR A 105 -2.60 17.82 10.65
C THR A 105 -3.85 18.65 10.91
N LEU A 106 -4.49 18.45 12.07
CA LEU A 106 -5.64 19.26 12.44
C LEU A 106 -5.18 20.62 12.94
N THR A 107 -5.75 21.69 12.40
CA THR A 107 -5.47 23.06 12.83
C THR A 107 -6.71 23.76 13.35
N SER A 108 -6.55 24.65 14.34
CA SER A 108 -7.63 25.49 14.85
C SER A 108 -7.13 26.87 15.22
N THR A 109 -7.94 27.90 14.97
CA THR A 109 -7.60 29.29 15.31
C THR A 109 -8.63 29.86 16.29
N THR A 110 -8.15 30.55 17.32
CA THR A 110 -8.95 31.27 18.31
C THR A 110 -8.58 32.76 18.24
N ASP A 111 -9.50 33.63 17.83
CA ASP A 111 -9.29 35.07 17.79
C ASP A 111 -9.97 35.73 19.00
N VAL A 112 -9.20 36.47 19.80
CA VAL A 112 -9.66 37.06 21.06
C VAL A 112 -9.21 38.51 21.16
N VAL A 113 -10.14 39.39 21.50
CA VAL A 113 -9.87 40.79 21.83
C VAL A 113 -10.29 41.05 23.27
N ILE A 114 -9.39 41.60 24.08
CA ILE A 114 -9.64 41.94 25.48
C ILE A 114 -9.15 43.35 25.81
N CYS A 115 -9.65 43.93 26.90
CA CYS A 115 -9.08 45.13 27.50
C CYS A 115 -7.87 44.78 28.38
N ALA A 116 -6.93 45.72 28.56
CA ALA A 116 -5.78 45.56 29.46
C ALA A 116 -6.18 45.14 30.89
N SER A 117 -7.36 45.56 31.37
CA SER A 117 -7.91 45.18 32.68
C SER A 117 -8.32 43.70 32.80
N GLN A 118 -8.39 42.96 31.69
CA GLN A 118 -8.72 41.54 31.64
C GLN A 118 -7.48 40.65 31.58
N LEU A 119 -6.28 41.23 31.64
CA LEU A 119 -5.04 40.47 31.74
C LEU A 119 -4.84 39.89 33.15
N PRO A 120 -4.21 38.71 33.26
CA PRO A 120 -3.72 37.85 32.18
C PRO A 120 -4.82 37.01 31.52
N TYR A 121 -4.71 36.76 30.21
CA TYR A 121 -5.61 35.88 29.49
C TYR A 121 -5.15 34.42 29.57
N SER A 122 -6.04 33.51 29.99
CA SER A 122 -5.74 32.08 30.04
C SER A 122 -6.27 31.38 28.80
N TRP A 123 -5.42 30.65 28.09
CA TRP A 123 -5.81 29.84 26.94
C TRP A 123 -5.04 28.53 26.96
N ASN A 124 -5.76 27.42 26.83
CA ASN A 124 -5.15 26.09 26.78
C ASN A 124 -4.26 25.75 28.00
N GLY A 125 -4.47 26.38 29.16
CA GLY A 125 -3.66 26.14 30.36
C GLY A 125 -2.37 26.97 30.44
N GLU A 126 -2.14 27.87 29.47
CA GLU A 126 -1.08 28.89 29.52
C GLU A 126 -1.70 30.28 29.73
N THR A 127 -0.90 31.20 30.28
CA THR A 127 -1.31 32.58 30.57
C THR A 127 -0.53 33.57 29.71
N PHE A 128 -1.24 34.49 29.07
CA PHE A 128 -0.69 35.49 28.16
C PHE A 128 -0.94 36.90 28.70
N THR A 129 0.09 37.73 28.65
CA THR A 129 0.09 39.09 29.23
C THR A 129 0.19 40.20 28.18
N THR A 130 0.27 39.86 26.90
CA THR A 130 0.49 40.81 25.81
C THR A 130 -0.27 40.39 24.57
N THR A 131 -0.53 41.33 23.67
CA THR A 131 -0.96 41.06 22.29
C THR A 131 0.05 40.12 21.61
N GLY A 132 -0.44 39.15 20.83
CA GLY A 132 0.43 38.26 20.08
C GLY A 132 -0.32 37.10 19.42
N THR A 133 0.41 36.36 18.59
CA THR A 133 -0.01 35.07 18.05
C THR A 133 0.76 33.97 18.78
N TYR A 134 0.04 33.01 19.35
CA TYR A 134 0.59 31.93 20.16
C TYR A 134 0.14 30.58 19.60
N GLU A 135 1.05 29.62 19.52
CA GLU A 135 0.74 28.28 19.01
C GLU A 135 0.94 27.23 20.10
N ARG A 136 0.06 26.23 20.10
CA ARG A 136 0.19 25.03 20.91
C ARG A 136 0.04 23.79 20.04
N THR A 137 1.04 22.92 20.11
CA THR A 137 0.97 21.59 19.50
C THR A 137 0.41 20.59 20.51
N PHE A 138 -0.58 19.80 20.09
CA PHE A 138 -1.12 18.69 20.85
C PHE A 138 -0.61 17.39 20.23
N VAL A 139 0.20 16.67 21.01
CA VAL A 139 0.81 15.43 20.54
C VAL A 139 -0.20 14.29 20.64
N SER A 140 -0.44 13.59 19.54
CA SER A 140 -1.27 12.38 19.55
C SER A 140 -0.42 11.12 19.66
N ALA A 141 -0.96 10.07 20.27
CA ALA A 141 -0.26 8.78 20.36
C ALA A 141 0.02 8.15 18.98
N ALA A 142 -0.71 8.58 17.94
CA ALA A 142 -0.52 8.15 16.55
C ALA A 142 0.50 9.01 15.79
N GLY A 143 1.04 10.08 16.40
CA GLY A 143 2.04 10.98 15.80
C GLY A 143 1.47 12.05 14.87
N CYS A 144 0.16 12.05 14.63
CA CYS A 144 -0.51 13.07 13.81
C CYS A 144 -1.02 14.15 14.76
N ASP A 145 -0.11 15.05 15.07
CA ASP A 145 -0.33 16.10 16.06
C ASP A 145 -1.28 17.17 15.50
N SER A 146 -1.92 17.93 16.39
CA SER A 146 -2.73 19.08 16.01
C SER A 146 -2.11 20.37 16.49
N ILE A 147 -2.37 21.47 15.77
CA ILE A 147 -1.85 22.80 16.10
C ILE A 147 -3.03 23.72 16.38
N ALA A 148 -3.08 24.29 17.59
CA ALA A 148 -3.99 25.38 17.89
C ALA A 148 -3.22 26.71 17.88
N THR A 149 -3.85 27.75 17.35
CA THR A 149 -3.32 29.11 17.27
C THR A 149 -4.26 30.05 18.00
N LEU A 150 -3.72 30.89 18.89
CA LEU A 150 -4.42 32.00 19.52
C LEU A 150 -3.91 33.31 18.93
N ASN A 151 -4.81 34.14 18.39
CA ASN A 151 -4.54 35.54 18.09
C ASN A 151 -5.16 36.39 19.19
N LEU A 152 -4.33 36.92 20.08
CA LEU A 152 -4.75 37.77 21.19
C LEU A 152 -4.46 39.23 20.86
N VAL A 153 -5.49 40.07 20.92
CA VAL A 153 -5.37 41.53 20.85
C VAL A 153 -5.77 42.13 22.19
N VAL A 154 -4.86 42.88 22.80
CA VAL A 154 -5.10 43.65 24.02
C VAL A 154 -5.27 45.11 23.64
N ASN A 155 -6.46 45.64 23.89
CA ASN A 155 -6.74 47.06 23.75
C ASN A 155 -6.38 47.78 25.05
N GLU A 156 -5.53 48.80 24.93
CA GLU A 156 -5.26 49.72 26.02
C GLU A 156 -6.55 50.43 26.43
N THR A 157 -6.72 50.67 27.73
CA THR A 157 -7.79 51.53 28.21
C THR A 157 -7.49 52.96 27.79
N LEU A 158 -8.40 53.60 27.06
CA LEU A 158 -8.30 55.03 26.80
C LEU A 158 -8.34 55.77 28.14
N THR A 159 -7.24 56.41 28.52
CA THR A 159 -7.14 57.31 29.68
C THR A 159 -7.42 58.75 29.27
#